data_AF-A0A933L1I0-F1
#
_entry.id   AF-A0A933L1I0-F1
#
_cell.length_a   1.000
_cell.length_b   1.000
_cell.length_c   1.000
_cell.angle_alpha   90.00
_cell.angle_beta   90.00
_cell.angle_gamma   90.00
#
_symmetry.space_group_name_H-M   'P 1'
#
loop_
_entity.id
_entity.type
_entity.pdbx_description
1 polymer ?
#
loop_
_entity_poly.entity_id
_entity_poly.type
_entity_poly.pdbx_seq_one_letter_code
_entity_poly.pdbx_strand_id
1 'polypeptide(L)'
;MKRIGPIAAVLVSLVLAPSPMGALAESRPAGGSDQADGSPLGPQCHPNYALVCVPIASDVDCADGNGNGPAYVRGPVEVIGEDVYELDRDGDGIACEPKQ
;
A
#
# COMPACT_ATOMS: atom_id res chain seq x y z
N MET A 1 0.31 -44.93 -43.86
CA MET A 1 1.49 -44.96 -44.75
C MET A 1 2.44 -43.87 -44.27
N LYS A 2 3.60 -44.24 -43.71
CA LYS A 2 4.59 -43.33 -43.09
C LYS A 2 5.08 -42.29 -44.12
N ARG A 3 4.99 -41.00 -43.81
CA ARG A 3 5.83 -39.97 -44.44
C ARG A 3 6.63 -39.27 -43.35
N ILE A 4 7.91 -39.57 -43.35
CA ILE A 4 8.97 -39.08 -42.48
C ILE A 4 9.69 -37.96 -43.25
N GLY A 5 9.99 -36.84 -42.58
CA GLY A 5 11.06 -35.91 -42.93
C GLY A 5 10.69 -34.42 -42.92
N PRO A 6 11.65 -33.48 -42.87
CA PRO A 6 13.02 -33.55 -42.32
C PRO A 6 13.17 -32.71 -41.05
N ILE A 7 14.06 -33.14 -40.16
CA ILE A 7 14.46 -32.45 -38.93
C ILE A 7 15.19 -31.18 -39.33
N ALA A 8 14.56 -30.02 -39.17
CA ALA A 8 15.20 -28.73 -39.40
C ALA A 8 16.29 -28.52 -38.33
N ALA A 9 17.53 -28.38 -38.81
CA ALA A 9 18.70 -28.12 -37.99
C ALA A 9 18.55 -26.79 -37.22
N VAL A 10 18.57 -26.86 -35.88
CA VAL A 10 18.62 -25.68 -35.02
C VAL A 10 20.05 -25.16 -35.02
N LEU A 11 20.28 -24.04 -35.71
CA LEU A 11 21.53 -23.30 -35.65
C LEU A 11 21.61 -22.53 -34.33
N VAL A 12 22.38 -23.06 -33.40
CA VAL A 12 22.76 -22.40 -32.14
C VAL A 12 23.82 -21.35 -32.46
N SER A 13 23.39 -20.11 -32.63
CA SER A 13 24.30 -18.95 -32.69
C SER A 13 24.72 -18.56 -31.28
N LEU A 14 25.86 -19.09 -30.84
CA LEU A 14 26.55 -18.65 -29.63
C LEU A 14 27.23 -17.30 -29.94
N VAL A 15 26.54 -16.19 -29.68
CA VAL A 15 27.15 -14.86 -29.69
C VAL A 15 27.90 -14.63 -28.38
N LEU A 16 29.21 -14.50 -28.50
CA LEU A 16 30.17 -14.23 -27.46
C LEU A 16 30.10 -12.73 -27.10
N ALA A 17 29.65 -12.39 -25.89
CA ALA A 17 29.68 -11.01 -25.38
C ALA A 17 30.90 -10.80 -24.46
N PRO A 18 31.82 -9.85 -24.74
CA PRO A 18 32.84 -9.43 -23.78
C PRO A 18 32.32 -8.38 -22.78
N SER A 19 32.85 -8.49 -21.57
CA SER A 19 32.47 -7.94 -20.26
C SER A 19 32.22 -6.42 -20.13
N PRO A 20 31.48 -6.00 -19.09
CA PRO A 20 31.26 -4.58 -18.77
C PRO A 20 32.50 -3.96 -18.12
N MET A 21 32.95 -2.83 -18.65
CA MET A 21 33.90 -1.95 -17.94
C MET A 21 33.12 -1.08 -16.95
N GLY A 22 33.45 -1.23 -15.68
CA GLY A 22 32.79 -0.53 -14.58
C GLY A 22 32.94 0.99 -14.64
N ALA A 23 31.92 1.69 -14.14
CA ALA A 23 32.02 3.04 -13.64
C ALA A 23 31.49 3.05 -12.21
N LEU A 24 32.36 3.45 -11.28
CA LEU A 24 32.01 3.81 -9.91
C LEU A 24 31.41 5.22 -9.96
N ALA A 25 30.13 5.38 -9.61
CA ALA A 25 29.56 6.67 -9.21
C ALA A 25 28.30 6.48 -8.35
N GLU A 26 28.46 6.92 -7.11
CA GLU A 26 27.51 7.14 -6.03
C GLU A 26 26.09 7.56 -6.45
N SER A 27 25.08 6.88 -5.92
CA SER A 27 23.86 7.53 -5.42
C SER A 27 23.10 6.53 -4.55
N ARG A 28 23.32 6.65 -3.23
CA ARG A 28 22.47 6.01 -2.23
C ARG A 28 21.08 6.66 -2.34
N PRO A 29 19.99 5.93 -2.60
CA PRO A 29 18.69 6.42 -2.18
C PRO A 29 18.69 6.39 -0.65
N ALA A 30 18.72 7.57 -0.04
CA ALA A 30 18.11 7.75 1.26
C ALA A 30 16.59 7.78 1.01
N GLY A 31 15.83 6.99 1.77
CA GLY A 31 14.37 7.11 1.81
C GLY A 31 13.65 6.16 0.87
N GLY A 32 13.35 4.99 1.40
CA GLY A 32 12.38 4.05 0.85
C GLY A 32 12.03 3.11 1.98
N SER A 33 11.18 3.56 2.90
CA SER A 33 10.46 2.66 3.78
C SER A 33 9.52 1.84 2.88
N ASP A 34 10.07 0.79 2.31
CA ASP A 34 9.33 -0.32 1.70
C ASP A 34 8.57 -1.03 2.83
N GLN A 35 7.54 -0.38 3.38
CA GLN A 35 6.40 -1.12 3.89
C GLN A 35 5.63 -1.64 2.68
N ALA A 36 6.11 -2.76 2.17
CA ALA A 36 5.27 -3.71 1.48
C ALA A 36 4.30 -4.32 2.52
N ASP A 37 3.31 -3.56 2.99
CA ASP A 37 2.22 -4.09 3.80
C ASP A 37 1.07 -4.56 2.89
N GLY A 38 1.40 -5.56 2.09
CA GLY A 38 0.45 -6.41 1.40
C GLY A 38 0.42 -7.79 2.07
N SER A 39 -0.01 -7.86 3.32
CA SER A 39 -0.25 -9.13 4.02
C SER A 39 -1.72 -9.54 3.93
N PRO A 40 -2.08 -10.82 3.72
CA PRO A 40 -3.46 -11.27 3.55
C PRO A 40 -4.21 -11.39 4.89
N LEU A 41 -4.01 -10.47 5.82
CA LEU A 41 -4.39 -10.60 7.23
C LEU A 41 -5.36 -9.50 7.68
N GLY A 42 -6.65 -9.61 7.28
CA GLY A 42 -7.71 -8.75 7.80
C GLY A 42 -7.55 -7.25 7.50
N PRO A 43 -8.56 -6.40 7.82
CA PRO A 43 -8.40 -4.96 7.73
C PRO A 43 -7.37 -4.51 8.78
N GLN A 44 -6.26 -3.95 8.31
CA GLN A 44 -5.25 -3.36 9.17
C GLN A 44 -5.82 -2.05 9.72
N CYS A 45 -5.84 -1.90 11.04
CA CYS A 45 -6.35 -0.68 11.67
C CYS A 45 -5.29 0.40 11.65
N HIS A 46 -5.68 1.64 11.38
CA HIS A 46 -4.80 2.77 11.36
C HIS A 46 -4.25 3.05 12.78
N PRO A 47 -2.92 3.15 12.96
CA PRO A 47 -2.29 3.13 14.29
C PRO A 47 -2.52 4.39 15.13
N ASN A 48 -2.92 5.51 14.51
CA ASN A 48 -3.20 6.77 15.22
C ASN A 48 -4.60 6.80 15.86
N TYR A 49 -5.40 5.74 15.69
CA TYR A 49 -6.77 5.69 16.17
C TYR A 49 -7.01 4.42 17.00
N ALA A 50 -7.80 4.58 18.06
CA ALA A 50 -8.15 3.54 19.03
C ALA A 50 -9.68 3.46 19.24
N LEU A 51 -10.08 2.55 20.14
CA LEU A 51 -11.46 2.09 20.42
C LEU A 51 -12.12 1.33 19.27
N VAL A 52 -12.03 1.85 18.05
CA VAL A 52 -12.59 1.25 16.84
C VAL A 52 -11.51 1.14 15.78
N CYS A 53 -11.57 0.08 15.00
CA CYS A 53 -10.68 -0.10 13.86
C CYS A 53 -11.01 0.92 12.77
N VAL A 54 -10.18 1.95 12.64
CA VAL A 54 -10.19 2.87 11.50
C VAL A 54 -9.45 2.19 10.33
N PRO A 55 -10.07 2.00 9.16
CA PRO A 55 -9.40 1.36 8.03
C PRO A 55 -8.26 2.25 7.49
N ILE A 56 -7.18 1.62 7.02
CA ILE A 56 -6.16 2.35 6.26
C ILE A 56 -6.67 2.61 4.85
N ALA A 57 -7.06 3.86 4.58
CA ALA A 57 -7.54 4.34 3.29
C ALA A 57 -6.91 5.71 2.96
N SER A 58 -7.22 6.25 1.78
CA SER A 58 -6.80 7.61 1.41
C SER A 58 -7.56 8.70 2.19
N ASP A 59 -8.78 8.39 2.60
CA ASP A 59 -9.67 9.26 3.36
C ASP A 59 -10.69 8.36 4.10
N VAL A 60 -11.03 8.74 5.32
CA VAL A 60 -12.00 8.03 6.15
C VAL A 60 -12.90 9.06 6.78
N ASP A 61 -14.21 8.85 6.67
CA ASP A 61 -15.22 9.75 7.23
C ASP A 61 -15.99 9.11 8.39
N CYS A 62 -16.54 9.95 9.26
CA CYS A 62 -17.54 9.50 10.22
C CYS A 62 -18.81 9.05 9.47
N ALA A 63 -19.30 7.85 9.76
CA ALA A 63 -20.48 7.26 9.11
C ALA A 63 -21.77 8.05 9.33
N ASP A 64 -21.87 8.81 10.42
CA ASP A 64 -23.03 9.65 10.74
C ASP A 64 -22.85 11.10 10.23
N GLY A 65 -21.78 11.37 9.48
CA GLY A 65 -21.48 12.67 8.88
C GLY A 65 -21.88 12.81 7.41
N ASN A 66 -21.47 13.93 6.81
CA ASN A 66 -21.70 14.26 5.39
C ASN A 66 -20.49 13.94 4.49
N GLY A 67 -19.59 13.10 4.97
CA GLY A 67 -18.39 12.68 4.27
C GLY A 67 -18.67 11.98 2.94
N ASN A 68 -17.73 12.07 1.99
CA ASN A 68 -17.81 11.43 0.66
C ASN A 68 -16.60 10.54 0.36
N GLY A 69 -15.82 10.25 1.39
CA GLY A 69 -14.62 9.45 1.32
C GLY A 69 -14.90 8.00 0.93
N PRO A 70 -13.86 7.27 0.51
CA PRO A 70 -13.98 5.87 0.10
C PRO A 70 -14.25 4.92 1.27
N ALA A 71 -14.07 5.36 2.52
CA ALA A 71 -14.23 4.56 3.72
C ALA A 71 -14.93 5.34 4.83
N TYR A 72 -15.63 4.62 5.71
CA TYR A 72 -16.35 5.20 6.82
C TYR A 72 -16.14 4.41 8.11
N VAL A 73 -16.12 5.11 9.24
CA VAL A 73 -16.03 4.51 10.59
C VAL A 73 -17.23 4.96 11.45
N ARG A 74 -17.71 4.06 12.31
CA ARG A 74 -18.73 4.36 13.31
C ARG A 74 -18.04 4.59 14.65
N GLY A 75 -18.23 5.77 15.23
CA GLY A 75 -17.59 6.14 16.48
C GLY A 75 -18.30 5.62 17.75
N PRO A 76 -17.80 6.02 18.94
CA PRO A 76 -16.70 6.97 19.13
C PRO A 76 -15.33 6.38 18.74
N VAL A 77 -14.46 7.20 18.17
CA VAL A 77 -13.08 6.85 17.81
C VAL A 77 -12.15 7.68 18.67
N GLU A 78 -11.19 7.07 19.34
CA GLU A 78 -10.18 7.82 20.10
C GLU A 78 -8.99 8.14 19.22
N VAL A 79 -8.56 9.40 19.19
CA VAL A 79 -7.36 9.84 18.47
C VAL A 79 -6.17 9.78 19.42
N ILE A 80 -5.29 8.81 19.22
CA ILE A 80 -4.12 8.57 20.08
C ILE A 80 -2.80 9.09 19.47
N GLY A 81 -2.85 9.60 18.25
CA GLY A 81 -1.72 10.12 17.49
C GLY A 81 -2.09 11.32 16.65
N GLU A 82 -1.59 11.39 15.42
CA GLU A 82 -1.96 12.43 14.46
C GLU A 82 -3.33 12.12 13.83
N ASP A 83 -4.22 13.11 13.80
CA ASP A 83 -5.51 13.01 13.13
C ASP A 83 -5.38 13.20 11.61
N VAL A 84 -4.81 12.19 10.94
CA VAL A 84 -4.52 12.21 9.49
C VAL A 84 -5.76 12.28 8.60
N TYR A 85 -6.91 11.87 9.12
CA TYR A 85 -8.21 11.86 8.44
C TYR A 85 -9.13 13.01 8.91
N GLU A 86 -8.64 13.90 9.77
CA GLU A 86 -9.40 15.06 10.28
C GLU A 86 -10.79 14.67 10.86
N LEU A 87 -10.85 13.52 11.55
CA LEU A 87 -12.07 12.97 12.15
C LEU A 87 -12.47 13.67 13.46
N ASP A 88 -11.50 14.27 14.16
CA ASP A 88 -11.65 15.04 15.40
C ASP A 88 -11.39 16.53 15.11
N ARG A 89 -12.40 17.21 14.58
CA ARG A 89 -12.26 18.61 14.10
C ARG A 89 -12.24 19.64 15.22
N ASP A 90 -12.78 19.30 16.38
CA ASP A 90 -12.78 20.14 17.58
C ASP A 90 -11.56 19.89 18.47
N GLY A 91 -10.84 18.78 18.26
CA GLY A 91 -9.54 18.52 18.85
C GLY A 91 -9.62 18.12 20.32
N ASP A 92 -10.68 17.42 20.71
CA ASP A 92 -10.89 16.98 22.09
C ASP A 92 -10.33 15.56 22.35
N GLY A 93 -9.83 14.90 21.30
CA GLY A 93 -9.28 13.55 21.29
C GLY A 93 -10.30 12.47 20.94
N ILE A 94 -11.58 12.81 20.74
CA ILE A 94 -12.66 11.86 20.43
C ILE A 94 -13.35 12.24 19.12
N ALA A 95 -13.07 11.45 18.09
CA ALA A 95 -13.70 11.55 16.79
C ALA A 95 -15.05 10.81 16.72
N CYS A 96 -15.89 11.24 15.76
CA CYS A 96 -17.14 10.59 15.40
C CYS A 96 -18.10 10.32 16.58
N GLU A 97 -18.16 11.24 17.53
CA GLU A 97 -19.03 11.12 18.69
C GLU A 97 -20.52 11.01 18.32
N PRO A 98 -21.32 10.26 19.10
CA PRO A 98 -22.76 10.29 18.96
C PRO A 98 -23.25 11.71 19.27
N LYS A 99 -23.89 12.34 18.27
CA LYS A 99 -24.58 13.60 18.45
C LYS A 99 -25.73 13.38 19.44
N GLN A 100 -25.63 14.01 20.61
CA GLN A 100 -26.66 13.99 21.66
C GLN A 100 -27.94 14.71 21.22
#